data_AF-A0A2G6E047-F1
#
_entry.id   AF-A0A2G6E047-F1
#
_cell.length_a   1.000
_cell.length_b   1.000
_cell.length_c   1.000
_cell.angle_alpha   90.00
_cell.angle_beta   90.00
_cell.angle_gamma   90.00
#
_symmetry.space_group_name_H-M   'P 1'
#
loop_
_entity.id
_entity.type
_entity.pdbx_description
1 polymer ?
#
loop_
_entity_poly.entity_id
_entity_poly.type
_entity_poly.pdbx_seq_one_letter_code
_entity_poly.pdbx_strand_id
1 'polypeptide(L)'
;AIFLVNTEELNGREIPRSWADLLKPEWERSISLPIGDFDLFNAILLNIHKNYGEEGIAKLSRAMLTSMHPAQMIKSVQLKQNRPAITIMPYFFTKTVKEGSNTRAIWPEDGAIISPIFMLAKKERAVELQPIVDFFASKAVGEILAHQGLFPSLHPEVENRLPEDTPMMWLGWDTILQTDLSAQIAECEQLFNSAVKGTIL
;
A
#
# COMPACT_ATOMS: atom_id res chain seq x y z
N ALA A 1 -0.53 1.26 -2.59
CA ALA A 1 -0.50 -0.20 -2.45
C ALA A 1 -1.38 -0.81 -3.53
N ILE A 2 -0.82 -1.76 -4.25
CA ILE A 2 -1.51 -2.59 -5.24
C ILE A 2 -1.28 -4.06 -4.89
N PHE A 3 -1.88 -4.97 -5.66
CA PHE A 3 -1.74 -6.41 -5.43
C PHE A 3 -0.75 -7.00 -6.43
N LEU A 4 0.21 -7.77 -5.95
CA LEU A 4 0.97 -8.70 -6.77
C LEU A 4 0.43 -10.11 -6.50
N VAL A 5 -0.26 -10.67 -7.48
CA VAL A 5 -0.92 -11.97 -7.38
C VAL A 5 -0.01 -13.04 -7.96
N ASN A 6 0.28 -14.08 -7.19
CA ASN A 6 0.97 -15.27 -7.68
C ASN A 6 -0.07 -16.27 -8.22
N THR A 7 -0.10 -16.48 -9.53
CA THR A 7 -1.11 -17.31 -10.18
C THR A 7 -0.97 -18.79 -9.87
N GLU A 8 0.21 -19.25 -9.41
CA GLU A 8 0.40 -20.64 -8.97
C GLU A 8 -0.25 -20.93 -7.61
N GLU A 9 -0.43 -19.90 -6.78
CA GLU A 9 -0.93 -20.05 -5.40
C GLU A 9 -2.43 -19.69 -5.27
N LEU A 10 -3.09 -19.43 -6.41
CA LEU A 10 -4.53 -19.17 -6.46
C LEU A 10 -5.34 -20.40 -6.05
N ASN A 11 -4.85 -21.61 -6.31
CA ASN A 11 -5.53 -22.87 -5.96
C ASN A 11 -7.00 -22.92 -6.44
N GLY A 12 -7.26 -22.42 -7.65
CA GLY A 12 -8.60 -22.38 -8.25
C GLY A 12 -9.45 -21.16 -7.87
N ARG A 13 -8.98 -20.29 -6.96
CA ARG A 13 -9.62 -19.01 -6.64
C ARG A 13 -9.48 -18.02 -7.80
N GLU A 14 -10.47 -17.15 -7.95
CA GLU A 14 -10.39 -16.04 -8.92
C GLU A 14 -9.34 -15.01 -8.47
N ILE A 15 -8.83 -14.23 -9.43
CA ILE A 15 -7.92 -13.13 -9.12
C ILE A 15 -8.72 -12.02 -8.42
N PRO A 16 -8.36 -11.59 -7.19
CA PRO A 16 -9.07 -10.53 -6.49
C PRO A 16 -8.85 -9.20 -7.20
N ARG A 17 -9.89 -8.36 -7.22
CA ARG A 17 -9.87 -7.07 -7.93
C ARG A 17 -10.08 -5.88 -7.03
N SER A 18 -10.45 -6.09 -5.78
CA SER A 18 -10.70 -5.03 -4.80
C SER A 18 -10.13 -5.36 -3.42
N TRP A 19 -10.00 -4.36 -2.55
CA TRP A 19 -9.70 -4.61 -1.14
C TRP A 19 -10.81 -5.41 -0.47
N ALA A 20 -12.07 -5.20 -0.84
CA ALA A 20 -13.19 -6.00 -0.35
C ALA A 20 -13.02 -7.50 -0.65
N ASP A 21 -12.48 -7.86 -1.82
CA ASP A 21 -12.20 -9.25 -2.15
C ASP A 21 -11.20 -9.87 -1.18
N LEU A 22 -10.12 -9.14 -0.83
CA LEU A 22 -9.07 -9.62 0.08
C LEU A 22 -9.57 -9.89 1.50
N LEU A 23 -10.73 -9.34 1.88
CA LEU A 23 -11.35 -9.53 3.18
C LEU A 23 -12.29 -10.75 3.23
N LYS A 24 -12.48 -11.47 2.11
CA LYS A 24 -13.29 -12.69 2.06
C LYS A 24 -12.59 -13.86 2.76
N PRO A 25 -13.33 -14.80 3.38
CA PRO A 25 -12.75 -15.95 4.09
C PRO A 25 -11.83 -16.82 3.25
N GLU A 26 -12.05 -16.89 1.94
CA GLU A 26 -11.21 -17.66 1.00
C GLU A 26 -9.76 -17.15 0.91
N TRP A 27 -9.48 -15.93 1.37
CA TRP A 27 -8.13 -15.36 1.42
C TRP A 27 -7.47 -15.41 2.80
N GLU A 28 -8.12 -16.04 3.79
CA GLU A 28 -7.50 -16.27 5.09
C GLU A 28 -6.16 -16.99 4.95
N ARG A 29 -5.15 -16.50 5.69
CA ARG A 29 -3.77 -17.01 5.67
C ARG A 29 -3.19 -17.18 4.27
N SER A 30 -3.41 -16.20 3.39
CA SER A 30 -2.88 -16.25 2.01
C SER A 30 -2.24 -14.95 1.52
N ILE A 31 -2.27 -13.90 2.33
CA ILE A 31 -1.80 -12.57 1.94
C ILE A 31 -0.52 -12.21 2.70
N SER A 32 0.42 -11.55 2.03
CA SER A 32 1.56 -10.89 2.66
C SER A 32 1.33 -9.38 2.73
N LEU A 33 1.54 -8.82 3.93
CA LEU A 33 1.42 -7.40 4.22
C LEU A 33 2.80 -6.78 4.51
N PRO A 34 3.04 -5.53 4.10
CA PRO A 34 4.32 -4.85 4.27
C PRO A 34 4.45 -4.21 5.66
N ILE A 35 4.30 -4.98 6.74
CA ILE A 35 4.30 -4.44 8.13
C ILE A 35 5.60 -3.70 8.47
N GLY A 36 6.74 -4.09 7.86
CA GLY A 36 8.02 -3.40 8.05
C GLY A 36 8.13 -2.03 7.38
N ASP A 37 7.16 -1.66 6.52
CA ASP A 37 7.01 -0.33 5.93
C ASP A 37 5.86 0.37 6.65
N PHE A 38 6.20 1.03 7.76
CA PHE A 38 5.21 1.60 8.68
C PHE A 38 4.29 2.61 7.99
N ASP A 39 4.80 3.43 7.07
CA ASP A 39 4.01 4.44 6.38
C ASP A 39 2.94 3.80 5.48
N LEU A 40 3.31 2.77 4.72
CA LEU A 40 2.35 2.07 3.88
C LEU A 40 1.38 1.21 4.70
N PHE A 41 1.88 0.52 5.72
CA PHE A 41 1.05 -0.33 6.57
C PHE A 41 0.00 0.50 7.32
N ASN A 42 0.39 1.66 7.87
CA ASN A 42 -0.53 2.58 8.54
C ASN A 42 -1.58 3.12 7.56
N ALA A 43 -1.18 3.48 6.34
CA ALA A 43 -2.14 3.91 5.32
C ALA A 43 -3.14 2.79 4.96
N ILE A 44 -2.70 1.53 4.92
CA ILE A 44 -3.60 0.38 4.72
C ILE A 44 -4.59 0.27 5.88
N LEU A 45 -4.11 0.26 7.12
CA LEU A 45 -4.97 0.14 8.30
C LEU A 45 -6.01 1.27 8.34
N LEU A 46 -5.60 2.53 8.16
CA LEU A 46 -6.51 3.67 8.21
C LEU A 46 -7.58 3.62 7.12
N ASN A 47 -7.21 3.24 5.88
CA ASN A 47 -8.18 3.13 4.79
C ASN A 47 -9.10 1.92 4.95
N ILE A 48 -8.59 0.77 5.42
CA ILE A 48 -9.45 -0.39 5.69
C ILE A 48 -10.43 -0.08 6.82
N HIS A 49 -9.97 0.57 7.89
CA HIS A 49 -10.85 1.01 8.97
C HIS A 49 -11.92 1.99 8.47
N LYS A 50 -11.53 3.01 7.67
CA LYS A 50 -12.47 3.99 7.12
C LYS A 50 -13.57 3.35 6.27
N ASN A 51 -13.24 2.36 5.45
CA ASN A 51 -14.17 1.78 4.47
C ASN A 51 -14.90 0.53 4.97
N TYR A 52 -14.31 -0.22 5.91
CA TYR A 52 -14.79 -1.54 6.34
C TYR A 52 -14.88 -1.70 7.87
N GLY A 53 -14.57 -0.65 8.64
CA GLY A 53 -14.63 -0.63 10.10
C GLY A 53 -13.64 -1.59 10.77
N GLU A 54 -13.86 -1.81 12.07
CA GLU A 54 -13.06 -2.74 12.88
C GLU A 54 -13.11 -4.18 12.35
N GLU A 55 -14.27 -4.59 11.80
CA GLU A 55 -14.43 -5.91 11.18
C GLU A 55 -13.48 -6.09 9.98
N GLY A 56 -13.30 -5.05 9.17
CA GLY A 56 -12.33 -5.05 8.08
C GLY A 56 -10.90 -5.25 8.55
N ILE A 57 -10.51 -4.60 9.65
CA ILE A 57 -9.18 -4.79 10.25
C ILE A 57 -8.99 -6.22 10.76
N ALA A 58 -10.01 -6.78 11.42
CA ALA A 58 -9.97 -8.16 11.88
C ALA A 58 -9.88 -9.17 10.71
N LYS A 59 -10.62 -8.94 9.61
CA LYS A 59 -10.54 -9.76 8.39
C LYS A 59 -9.17 -9.65 7.72
N LEU A 60 -8.61 -8.45 7.62
CA LEU A 60 -7.28 -8.22 7.06
C LEU A 60 -6.20 -8.96 7.86
N SER A 61 -6.32 -8.94 9.19
CA SER A 61 -5.46 -9.69 10.09
C SER A 61 -5.51 -11.21 9.84
N ARG A 62 -6.71 -11.79 9.70
CA ARG A 62 -6.87 -13.22 9.36
C ARG A 62 -6.38 -13.57 7.96
N ALA A 63 -6.47 -12.64 7.01
CA ALA A 63 -5.93 -12.80 5.66
C ALA A 63 -4.40 -12.92 5.64
N MET A 64 -3.71 -12.36 6.63
CA MET A 64 -2.26 -12.37 6.70
C MET A 64 -1.70 -13.78 6.95
N LEU A 65 -0.92 -14.28 5.99
CA LEU A 65 -0.09 -15.48 6.15
C LEU A 65 1.24 -15.16 6.84
N THR A 66 1.88 -14.08 6.42
CA THR A 66 3.23 -13.71 6.85
C THR A 66 3.46 -12.21 6.76
N SER A 67 4.24 -11.70 7.70
CA SER A 67 4.78 -10.34 7.69
C SER A 67 6.13 -10.36 6.98
N MET A 68 6.28 -9.60 5.88
CA MET A 68 7.55 -9.50 5.16
C MET A 68 7.80 -8.07 4.69
N HIS A 69 9.05 -7.62 4.76
CA HIS A 69 9.44 -6.33 4.18
C HIS A 69 9.49 -6.45 2.64
N PRO A 70 9.08 -5.43 1.85
CA PRO A 70 9.07 -5.50 0.37
C PRO A 70 10.37 -5.99 -0.28
N ALA A 71 11.54 -5.62 0.27
CA ALA A 71 12.84 -6.09 -0.21
C ALA A 71 13.13 -7.60 0.03
N GLN A 72 12.51 -8.21 1.05
CA GLN A 72 12.58 -9.66 1.30
C GLN A 72 11.67 -10.44 0.33
N MET A 73 10.64 -9.78 -0.22
CA MET A 73 9.66 -10.38 -1.14
C MET A 73 10.27 -10.87 -2.44
N ILE A 74 11.17 -10.09 -3.05
CA ILE A 74 11.84 -10.45 -4.32
C ILE A 74 12.63 -11.77 -4.17
N LYS A 75 13.12 -12.07 -2.96
CA LYS A 75 13.82 -13.32 -2.64
C LYS A 75 12.88 -14.48 -2.29
N SER A 76 11.70 -14.19 -1.74
CA SER A 76 10.72 -15.21 -1.31
C SER A 76 10.14 -16.05 -2.47
N VAL A 77 10.23 -15.54 -3.71
CA VAL A 77 9.92 -16.30 -4.95
C VAL A 77 10.73 -17.60 -5.05
N GLN A 78 11.84 -17.71 -4.32
CA GLN A 78 12.69 -18.92 -4.27
C GLN A 78 12.33 -19.92 -3.14
N LEU A 79 11.49 -19.54 -2.16
CA LEU A 79 11.10 -20.43 -1.07
C LEU A 79 10.08 -21.46 -1.57
N LYS A 80 10.26 -22.75 -1.29
CA LYS A 80 9.40 -23.83 -1.82
C LYS A 80 8.13 -24.12 -1.00
N GLN A 81 7.93 -23.45 0.14
CA GLN A 81 6.77 -23.68 1.02
C GLN A 81 6.24 -22.34 1.57
N ASN A 82 4.91 -22.27 1.78
CA ASN A 82 4.19 -21.16 2.41
C ASN A 82 4.29 -19.81 1.68
N ARG A 83 4.13 -19.82 0.34
CA ARG A 83 4.09 -18.60 -0.46
C ARG A 83 2.73 -17.90 -0.32
N PRO A 84 2.71 -16.58 -0.16
CA PRO A 84 1.45 -15.84 -0.23
C PRO A 84 0.89 -15.88 -1.67
N ALA A 85 -0.43 -16.01 -1.79
CA ALA A 85 -1.15 -15.89 -3.05
C ALA A 85 -1.21 -14.43 -3.52
N ILE A 86 -1.35 -13.50 -2.56
CA ILE A 86 -1.33 -12.06 -2.82
C ILE A 86 -0.26 -11.40 -1.97
N THR A 87 0.54 -10.54 -2.57
CA THR A 87 1.42 -9.61 -1.86
C THR A 87 0.92 -8.20 -2.06
N ILE A 88 0.70 -7.48 -0.96
CA ILE A 88 0.38 -6.05 -1.00
C ILE A 88 1.68 -5.25 -0.96
N MET A 89 1.89 -4.37 -1.94
CA MET A 89 3.16 -3.62 -2.08
C MET A 89 3.00 -2.25 -2.75
N PRO A 90 4.01 -1.37 -2.65
CA PRO A 90 4.12 -0.19 -3.51
C PRO A 90 4.16 -0.56 -5.01
N TYR A 91 3.56 0.28 -5.86
CA TYR A 91 3.47 0.05 -7.30
C TYR A 91 4.85 -0.14 -7.96
N PHE A 92 5.86 0.61 -7.55
CA PHE A 92 7.17 0.58 -8.19
C PHE A 92 7.87 -0.78 -8.13
N PHE A 93 7.58 -1.60 -7.12
CA PHE A 93 8.14 -2.96 -7.03
C PHE A 93 7.66 -3.88 -8.16
N THR A 94 6.54 -3.57 -8.80
CA THR A 94 6.09 -4.34 -9.98
C THR A 94 7.04 -4.23 -11.16
N LYS A 95 7.83 -3.15 -11.26
CA LYS A 95 8.86 -3.01 -12.31
C LYS A 95 10.06 -3.94 -12.10
N THR A 96 10.19 -4.52 -10.90
CA THR A 96 11.23 -5.52 -10.59
C THR A 96 10.79 -6.95 -10.92
N VAL A 97 9.51 -7.15 -11.25
CA VAL A 97 8.96 -8.45 -11.62
C VAL A 97 9.50 -8.83 -13.00
N LYS A 98 10.06 -10.04 -13.11
CA LYS A 98 10.59 -10.55 -14.38
C LYS A 98 9.46 -10.86 -15.36
N GLU A 99 9.66 -10.49 -16.62
CA GLU A 99 8.81 -10.93 -17.73
C GLU A 99 8.75 -12.47 -17.77
N GLY A 100 7.55 -13.01 -17.97
CA GLY A 100 7.30 -14.46 -17.96
C GLY A 100 7.20 -15.09 -16.57
N SER A 101 7.22 -14.32 -15.48
CA SER A 101 6.91 -14.86 -14.15
C SER A 101 5.42 -15.17 -13.98
N ASN A 102 5.08 -16.07 -13.06
CA ASN A 102 3.71 -16.41 -12.69
C ASN A 102 3.07 -15.36 -11.76
N THR A 103 3.47 -14.10 -11.88
CA THR A 103 2.95 -13.01 -11.05
C THR A 103 2.28 -11.94 -11.89
N ARG A 104 1.19 -11.40 -11.37
CA ARG A 104 0.38 -10.37 -12.03
C ARG A 104 0.15 -9.19 -11.10
N ALA A 105 0.49 -8.00 -11.57
CA ALA A 105 0.15 -6.77 -10.88
C ALA A 105 -1.31 -6.43 -11.15
N ILE A 106 -2.10 -6.27 -10.09
CA ILE A 106 -3.51 -5.87 -10.15
C ILE A 106 -3.64 -4.52 -9.47
N TRP A 107 -4.14 -3.55 -10.23
CA TRP A 107 -4.59 -2.27 -9.69
C TRP A 107 -6.00 -2.47 -9.12
N PRO A 108 -6.25 -2.23 -7.83
CA PRO A 108 -7.56 -2.48 -7.24
C PRO A 108 -8.63 -1.55 -7.84
N GLU A 109 -9.78 -2.09 -8.23
CA GLU A 109 -10.91 -1.36 -8.82
C GLU A 109 -11.52 -0.36 -7.82
N ASP A 110 -11.48 -0.67 -6.52
CA ASP A 110 -11.88 0.25 -5.43
C ASP A 110 -10.76 1.22 -5.01
N GLY A 111 -9.60 1.14 -5.67
CA GLY A 111 -8.52 2.10 -5.59
C GLY A 111 -7.25 1.56 -4.92
N ALA A 112 -6.11 1.94 -5.50
CA ALA A 112 -4.81 1.72 -4.87
C ALA A 112 -4.67 2.63 -3.64
N ILE A 113 -4.42 2.05 -2.46
CA ILE A 113 -4.24 2.84 -1.23
C ILE A 113 -2.99 3.71 -1.34
N ILE A 114 -3.10 5.02 -1.18
CA ILE A 114 -1.96 5.94 -1.27
C ILE A 114 -1.55 6.49 0.10
N SER A 115 -0.23 6.65 0.28
CA SER A 115 0.38 7.40 1.38
C SER A 115 1.18 8.55 0.77
N PRO A 116 0.66 9.79 0.77
CA PRO A 116 1.33 10.93 0.15
C PRO A 116 2.59 11.32 0.90
N ILE A 117 3.67 11.61 0.16
CA ILE A 117 4.86 12.26 0.70
C ILE A 117 4.68 13.76 0.51
N PHE A 118 4.80 14.53 1.59
CA PHE A 118 4.74 15.98 1.55
C PHE A 118 5.87 16.59 2.36
N MET A 119 6.18 17.83 2.03
CA MET A 119 7.19 18.64 2.71
C MET A 119 6.50 19.72 3.54
N LEU A 120 7.00 19.92 4.76
CA LEU A 120 6.55 21.00 5.65
C LEU A 120 7.67 22.02 5.82
N ALA A 121 7.33 23.29 5.73
CA ALA A 121 8.25 24.41 5.98
C ALA A 121 7.72 25.29 7.11
N LYS A 122 8.62 25.80 7.95
CA LYS A 122 8.25 26.73 9.03
C LYS A 122 7.83 28.07 8.44
N LYS A 123 6.66 28.56 8.87
CA LYS A 123 6.07 29.81 8.36
C LYS A 123 6.99 31.00 8.56
N GLU A 124 7.69 31.07 9.70
CA GLU A 124 8.58 32.19 10.05
C GLU A 124 9.86 32.23 9.20
N ARG A 125 10.16 31.13 8.48
CA ARG A 125 11.33 30.97 7.61
C ARG A 125 10.96 30.85 6.14
N ALA A 126 9.71 31.19 5.77
CA ALA A 126 9.20 30.97 4.42
C ALA A 126 10.08 31.60 3.33
N VAL A 127 10.50 32.86 3.51
CA VAL A 127 11.36 33.56 2.53
C VAL A 127 12.73 32.88 2.37
N GLU A 128 13.34 32.47 3.49
CA GLU A 128 14.64 31.80 3.50
C GLU A 128 14.57 30.41 2.86
N LEU A 129 13.48 29.67 3.09
CA LEU A 129 13.28 28.31 2.60
C LEU A 129 12.66 28.23 1.20
N GLN A 130 12.11 29.34 0.67
CA GLN A 130 11.43 29.35 -0.62
C GLN A 130 12.25 28.73 -1.77
N PRO A 131 13.56 29.00 -1.91
CA PRO A 131 14.36 28.38 -2.97
C PRO A 131 14.43 26.84 -2.87
N ILE A 132 14.39 26.30 -1.65
CA ILE A 132 14.37 24.84 -1.42
C ILE A 132 12.98 24.28 -1.76
N VAL A 133 11.92 24.99 -1.38
CA VAL A 133 10.55 24.62 -1.72
C VAL A 133 10.36 24.58 -3.23
N ASP A 134 10.80 25.62 -3.94
CA ASP A 134 10.71 25.73 -5.39
C ASP A 134 11.51 24.64 -6.10
N PHE A 135 12.68 24.28 -5.56
CA PHE A 135 13.47 23.18 -6.10
C PHE A 135 12.71 21.85 -6.05
N PHE A 136 12.19 21.47 -4.89
CA PHE A 136 11.44 20.21 -4.74
C PHE A 136 10.08 20.23 -5.45
N ALA A 137 9.47 21.41 -5.58
CA ALA A 137 8.25 21.63 -6.34
C ALA A 137 8.50 21.85 -7.83
N SER A 138 9.75 21.75 -8.31
CA SER A 138 10.06 21.96 -9.72
C SER A 138 9.59 20.78 -10.58
N LYS A 139 9.27 21.07 -11.85
CA LYS A 139 9.00 20.04 -12.86
C LYS A 139 10.10 19.00 -12.94
N ALA A 140 11.37 19.43 -12.92
CA ALA A 140 12.52 18.53 -13.01
C ALA A 140 12.54 17.49 -11.89
N VAL A 141 12.32 17.90 -10.64
CA VAL A 141 12.21 16.96 -9.51
C VAL A 141 10.98 16.07 -9.65
N GLY A 142 9.83 16.64 -10.06
CA GLY A 142 8.62 15.87 -10.32
C GLY A 142 8.81 14.77 -11.38
N GLU A 143 9.48 15.06 -12.49
CA GLU A 143 9.80 14.09 -13.55
C GLU A 143 10.75 13.00 -13.06
N ILE A 144 11.78 13.35 -12.27
CA ILE A 144 12.69 12.35 -11.68
C ILE A 144 11.91 11.39 -10.78
N LEU A 145 11.07 11.92 -9.90
CA LEU A 145 10.26 11.11 -8.99
C LEU A 145 9.27 10.22 -9.74
N ALA A 146 8.55 10.78 -10.72
CA ALA A 146 7.56 10.03 -11.49
C ALA A 146 8.18 8.97 -12.39
N HIS A 147 9.25 9.31 -13.13
CA HIS A 147 9.77 8.47 -14.21
C HIS A 147 10.86 7.52 -13.76
N GLN A 148 11.69 7.91 -12.78
CA GLN A 148 12.80 7.08 -12.28
C GLN A 148 12.49 6.52 -10.90
N GLY A 149 11.95 7.36 -10.01
CA GLY A 149 11.54 6.95 -8.66
C GLY A 149 10.27 6.10 -8.65
N LEU A 150 9.44 6.21 -9.71
CA LEU A 150 8.12 5.58 -9.81
C LEU A 150 7.16 6.01 -8.67
N PHE A 151 7.34 7.24 -8.18
CA PHE A 151 6.45 7.93 -7.25
C PHE A 151 5.65 8.97 -8.02
N PRO A 152 4.32 8.83 -8.12
CA PRO A 152 3.51 9.80 -8.83
C PRO A 152 3.67 11.22 -8.27
N SER A 153 3.95 12.17 -9.16
CA SER A 153 4.07 13.59 -8.86
C SER A 153 2.72 14.30 -8.97
N LEU A 154 2.53 15.33 -8.16
CA LEU A 154 1.40 16.26 -8.23
C LEU A 154 1.72 17.53 -9.03
N HIS A 155 2.92 17.63 -9.63
CA HIS A 155 3.27 18.78 -10.45
C HIS A 155 2.38 18.83 -11.71
N PRO A 156 1.72 19.95 -12.02
CA PRO A 156 0.68 20.02 -13.06
C PRO A 156 1.18 19.70 -14.47
N GLU A 157 2.48 19.90 -14.73
CA GLU A 157 3.11 19.62 -16.03
C GLU A 157 3.81 18.25 -16.11
N VAL A 158 3.77 17.43 -15.06
CA VAL A 158 4.45 16.13 -15.05
C VAL A 158 3.48 15.02 -15.41
N GLU A 159 3.82 14.26 -16.44
CA GLU A 159 3.08 13.05 -16.82
C GLU A 159 3.56 11.86 -15.99
N ASN A 160 2.66 11.25 -15.20
CA ASN A 160 3.02 10.15 -14.30
C ASN A 160 3.22 8.79 -14.99
N ARG A 161 2.83 8.66 -16.27
CA ARG A 161 2.93 7.41 -17.06
C ARG A 161 2.31 6.21 -16.34
N LEU A 162 1.23 6.46 -15.59
CA LEU A 162 0.41 5.42 -14.98
C LEU A 162 -0.60 4.89 -16.03
N PRO A 163 -1.16 3.68 -15.83
CA PRO A 163 -2.27 3.20 -16.65
C PRO A 163 -3.46 4.19 -16.66
N GLU A 164 -4.29 4.17 -17.71
CA GLU A 164 -5.40 5.12 -17.86
C GLU A 164 -6.47 4.99 -16.74
N ASP A 165 -6.68 3.77 -16.24
CA ASP A 165 -7.63 3.47 -15.16
C ASP A 165 -6.88 3.17 -13.86
N THR A 166 -6.57 4.23 -13.10
CA THR A 166 -5.83 4.15 -11.84
C THR A 166 -6.62 4.79 -10.70
N PRO A 167 -7.71 4.17 -10.24
CA PRO A 167 -8.42 4.64 -9.06
C PRO A 167 -7.49 4.67 -7.85
N MET A 168 -7.60 5.70 -7.03
CA MET A 168 -6.78 5.91 -5.85
C MET A 168 -7.68 5.91 -4.62
N MET A 169 -7.26 5.19 -3.57
CA MET A 169 -7.93 5.19 -2.28
C MET A 169 -7.09 6.02 -1.31
N TRP A 170 -7.65 7.16 -0.90
CA TRP A 170 -6.98 8.10 -0.01
C TRP A 170 -7.86 8.45 1.18
N LEU A 171 -7.23 8.61 2.33
CA LEU A 171 -7.90 8.92 3.58
C LEU A 171 -8.63 10.28 3.52
N GLY A 172 -8.10 11.23 2.75
CA GLY A 172 -8.68 12.56 2.58
C GLY A 172 -8.22 13.56 3.64
N TRP A 173 -8.07 14.83 3.24
CA TRP A 173 -7.64 15.89 4.16
C TRP A 173 -8.59 16.08 5.34
N ASP A 174 -9.90 16.00 5.11
CA ASP A 174 -10.88 16.20 6.18
C ASP A 174 -10.66 15.18 7.31
N THR A 175 -10.49 13.90 6.97
CA THR A 175 -10.19 12.86 7.96
C THR A 175 -8.85 13.11 8.64
N ILE A 176 -7.79 13.44 7.88
CA ILE A 176 -6.45 13.69 8.42
C ILE A 176 -6.45 14.88 9.41
N LEU A 177 -7.16 15.95 9.10
CA LEU A 177 -7.17 17.18 9.89
C LEU A 177 -8.11 17.12 11.10
N GLN A 178 -9.12 16.25 11.07
CA GLN A 178 -10.14 16.15 12.11
C GLN A 178 -9.92 14.96 13.07
N THR A 179 -8.96 14.08 12.77
CA THR A 179 -8.73 12.85 13.54
C THR A 179 -7.32 12.84 14.13
N ASP A 180 -7.19 12.39 15.38
CA ASP A 180 -5.88 12.01 15.91
C ASP A 180 -5.42 10.71 15.23
N LEU A 181 -4.68 10.86 14.14
CA LEU A 181 -4.18 9.71 13.39
C LEU A 181 -3.27 8.82 14.22
N SER A 182 -2.53 9.38 15.19
CA SER A 182 -1.63 8.57 16.04
C SER A 182 -2.45 7.63 16.92
N ALA A 183 -3.52 8.15 17.54
CA ALA A 183 -4.44 7.34 18.32
C ALA A 183 -5.16 6.30 17.44
N GLN A 184 -5.66 6.70 16.28
CA GLN A 184 -6.38 5.80 15.38
C GLN A 184 -5.49 4.67 14.82
N ILE A 185 -4.24 4.97 14.49
CA ILE A 185 -3.26 3.95 14.08
C ILE A 185 -3.05 2.95 15.22
N ALA A 186 -2.82 3.43 16.44
CA ALA A 186 -2.60 2.57 17.60
C ALA A 186 -3.81 1.64 17.88
N GLU A 187 -5.03 2.16 17.76
CA GLU A 187 -6.27 1.37 17.87
C GLU A 187 -6.35 0.29 16.76
N CYS A 188 -6.11 0.67 15.51
CA CYS A 188 -6.12 -0.26 14.38
C CYS A 188 -5.04 -1.35 14.52
N GLU A 189 -3.83 -1.00 14.96
CA GLU A 189 -2.76 -1.95 15.22
C GLU A 189 -3.12 -2.92 16.35
N GLN A 190 -3.75 -2.43 17.42
CA GLN A 190 -4.22 -3.29 18.51
C GLN A 190 -5.28 -4.28 18.04
N LEU A 191 -6.27 -3.82 17.27
CA LEU A 191 -7.30 -4.67 16.68
C LEU A 191 -6.68 -5.70 15.74
N PHE A 192 -5.80 -5.26 14.85
CA PHE A 192 -5.09 -6.12 13.90
C PHE A 192 -4.31 -7.23 14.63
N ASN A 193 -3.52 -6.87 15.64
CA ASN A 193 -2.68 -7.82 16.38
C ASN A 193 -3.47 -8.76 17.29
N SER A 194 -4.60 -8.31 17.83
CA SER A 194 -5.47 -9.15 18.69
C SER A 194 -6.13 -10.27 17.89
N ALA A 195 -6.55 -9.99 16.65
CA ALA A 195 -7.10 -10.99 15.74
C ALA A 195 -6.06 -12.05 15.30
N VAL A 196 -4.78 -11.69 15.19
CA VAL A 196 -3.70 -12.65 14.92
C VAL A 196 -3.54 -13.65 16.07
N LYS A 197 -3.57 -13.16 17.32
CA LYS A 197 -3.38 -14.00 18.53
C LYS A 197 -4.54 -14.96 18.79
N GLY A 198 -5.78 -14.59 18.45
CA GLY A 198 -6.95 -15.45 18.60
C GLY A 198 -7.00 -16.67 17.66
N THR A 199 -6.13 -16.72 16.65
CA THR A 199 -6.13 -17.75 15.60
C THR A 199 -4.96 -18.75 15.77
N ILE A 200 -4.19 -18.64 16.87
CA ILE A 200 -3.11 -19.56 17.27
C ILE A 200 -3.52 -20.25 18.58
N LEU A 201 -4.53 -21.12 18.49
CA LEU A 201 -4.81 -22.19 19.47
C LEU A 201 -5.22 -23.45 18.70
#